data_AF-A0A7X8K6J3-F1
#
_entry.id   AF-A0A7X8K6J3-F1
#
_cell.length_a   1.000
_cell.length_b   1.000
_cell.length_c   1.000
_cell.angle_alpha   90.00
_cell.angle_beta   90.00
_cell.angle_gamma   90.00
#
_symmetry.space_group_name_H-M   'P 1'
#
loop_
_entity.id
_entity.type
_entity.pdbx_description
1 polymer ?
#
loop_
_entity_poly.entity_id
_entity_poly.type
_entity_poly.pdbx_seq_one_letter_code
_entity_poly.pdbx_strand_id
1 'polypeptide(L)'
;MTKQNYLERMRKCLEGLPPEEIEAHLAFYEEMIDERLEEGMSEEEATEVMEEPEKAAEKILQELPLPRLMRREPDKKWGWKEYLLTVLLAPFWIPMFLLVLGLIIGMLGMIVGILGGVAGMIVGAGGAITAFLYTAFIHMANLPLFLLATGSAVFSVGILLLLLIMFYRCTIIFADLPRHIITWFKKIFIRRRYHQ
;
A
#
# COMPACT_ATOMS: atom_id res chain seq x y z
N MET A 1 0.84 45.11 32.40
CA MET A 1 1.87 44.31 31.69
C MET A 1 2.42 45.14 30.53
N THR A 2 3.60 44.88 29.96
CA THR A 2 4.07 45.70 28.81
C THR A 2 3.40 45.26 27.52
N LYS A 3 3.23 46.18 26.56
CA LYS A 3 2.63 45.90 25.22
C LYS A 3 3.27 44.69 24.54
N GLN A 4 4.61 44.65 24.54
CA GLN A 4 5.37 43.56 23.92
C GLN A 4 5.11 42.20 24.58
N ASN A 5 4.95 42.15 25.91
CA ASN A 5 4.68 40.92 26.64
C ASN A 5 3.26 40.40 26.35
N TYR A 6 2.29 41.31 26.18
CA TYR A 6 0.92 40.96 25.79
C TYR A 6 0.90 40.30 24.40
N LEU A 7 1.51 40.93 23.40
CA LEU A 7 1.56 40.43 22.03
C LEU A 7 2.36 39.13 21.90
N GLU A 8 3.45 38.98 22.65
CA GLU A 8 4.24 37.73 22.63
C GLU A 8 3.46 36.55 23.21
N ARG A 9 2.69 36.76 24.29
CA ARG A 9 1.82 35.72 24.85
C ARG A 9 0.68 35.35 23.91
N MET A 10 0.04 36.34 23.31
CA MET A 10 -1.02 36.12 22.31
C MET A 10 -0.48 35.35 21.10
N ARG A 11 0.72 35.68 20.61
CA ARG A 11 1.40 34.95 19.53
C ARG A 11 1.59 33.47 19.89
N LYS A 12 2.06 33.17 21.11
CA LYS A 12 2.24 31.78 21.59
C LYS A 12 0.92 31.01 21.63
N CYS A 13 -0.18 31.66 22.01
CA CYS A 13 -1.51 31.04 22.01
C CYS A 13 -2.05 30.79 20.59
N LEU A 14 -1.63 31.57 19.59
CA LEU A 14 -2.10 31.49 18.20
C LEU A 14 -1.17 30.69 17.25
N GLU A 15 -0.11 30.04 17.75
CA GLU A 15 0.85 29.25 16.94
C GLU A 15 0.22 28.12 16.09
N GLY A 16 -1.06 27.81 16.30
CA GLY A 16 -1.82 26.84 15.50
C GLY A 16 -2.36 27.37 14.16
N LEU A 17 -2.30 28.68 13.91
CA LEU A 17 -2.87 29.33 12.73
C LEU A 17 -1.84 29.61 11.63
N PRO A 18 -2.27 29.86 10.38
CA PRO A 18 -1.40 30.35 9.32
C PRO A 18 -0.67 31.64 9.74
N PRO A 19 0.60 31.82 9.37
CA PRO A 19 1.42 32.96 9.83
C PRO A 19 0.81 34.33 9.46
N GLU A 20 0.15 34.42 8.31
CA GLU A 20 -0.51 35.62 7.81
C GLU A 20 -1.73 36.02 8.69
N GLU A 21 -2.47 35.04 9.22
CA GLU A 21 -3.60 35.29 10.12
C GLU A 21 -3.11 35.69 11.53
N ILE A 22 -2.02 35.08 12.02
CA ILE A 22 -1.41 35.46 13.30
C ILE A 22 -1.00 36.94 13.28
N GLU A 23 -0.35 37.39 12.22
CA GLU A 23 0.08 38.79 12.09
C GLU A 23 -1.10 39.76 11.98
N ALA A 24 -2.17 39.40 11.26
CA ALA A 24 -3.38 40.22 11.17
C ALA A 24 -4.07 40.39 12.54
N HIS A 25 -4.16 39.32 13.34
CA HIS A 25 -4.74 39.40 14.69
C HIS A 25 -3.84 40.20 15.65
N LEU A 26 -2.52 40.01 15.60
CA LEU A 26 -1.60 40.80 16.43
C LEU A 26 -1.65 42.29 16.09
N ALA A 27 -1.76 42.64 14.80
CA ALA A 27 -1.88 44.04 14.36
C ALA A 27 -3.16 44.70 14.87
N PHE A 28 -4.29 43.99 14.86
CA PHE A 28 -5.56 44.50 15.41
C PHE A 28 -5.47 44.82 16.91
N TYR A 29 -4.88 43.92 17.71
CA TYR A 29 -4.71 44.16 19.14
C TYR A 29 -3.62 45.20 19.44
N GLU A 30 -2.61 45.30 18.59
CA GLU A 30 -1.62 46.37 18.65
C GLU A 30 -2.26 47.74 18.47
N GLU A 31 -3.11 47.91 17.44
CA GLU A 31 -3.87 49.15 17.20
C GLU A 31 -4.78 49.49 18.39
N MET A 32 -5.49 48.50 18.94
CA MET A 32 -6.32 48.69 20.14
C MET A 32 -5.53 49.12 21.38
N ILE A 33 -4.29 48.65 21.55
CA ILE A 33 -3.44 49.07 22.67
C ILE A 33 -2.91 50.48 22.41
N ASP A 34 -2.54 50.80 21.17
CA ASP A 34 -2.02 52.10 20.78
C ASP A 34 -3.06 53.22 20.91
N GLU A 35 -4.32 52.98 20.52
CA GLU A 35 -5.42 53.93 20.75
C GLU A 35 -5.57 54.31 22.23
N ARG A 36 -5.42 53.34 23.14
CA ARG A 36 -5.53 53.59 24.59
C ARG A 36 -4.32 54.33 25.16
N LEU A 37 -3.13 54.09 24.60
CA LEU A 37 -1.93 54.85 24.93
C LEU A 37 -2.08 56.31 24.48
N GLU A 38 -2.68 56.55 23.31
CA GLU A 38 -2.97 57.90 22.79
C GLU A 38 -4.01 58.65 23.63
N GLU A 39 -4.96 57.95 24.25
CA GLU A 39 -5.91 58.50 25.23
C GLU A 39 -5.28 58.88 26.58
N GLY A 40 -3.97 58.62 26.75
CA GLY A 40 -3.20 59.01 27.94
C GLY A 40 -3.13 57.94 29.04
N MET A 41 -3.53 56.70 28.75
CA MET A 41 -3.33 55.57 29.66
C MET A 41 -1.86 55.13 29.66
N SER A 42 -1.37 54.67 30.80
CA SER A 42 -0.06 53.98 30.82
C SER A 42 -0.16 52.59 30.19
N GLU A 43 0.96 52.03 29.69
CA GLU A 43 0.98 50.68 29.08
C GLU A 43 0.40 49.60 30.01
N GLU A 44 0.59 49.77 31.32
CA GLU A 44 0.11 48.83 32.31
C GLU A 44 -1.42 48.89 32.46
N GLU A 45 -1.99 50.09 32.47
CA GLU A 45 -3.44 50.31 32.52
C GLU A 45 -4.14 49.89 31.22
N ALA A 46 -3.55 50.21 30.06
CA ALA A 46 -4.09 49.84 28.76
C ALA A 46 -4.20 48.31 28.60
N THR A 47 -3.22 47.56 29.11
CA THR A 47 -3.20 46.09 29.07
C THR A 47 -4.00 45.43 30.19
N GLU A 48 -4.29 46.12 31.30
CA GLU A 48 -5.15 45.62 32.38
C GLU A 48 -6.64 45.75 32.03
N VAL A 49 -7.01 46.79 31.28
CA VAL A 49 -8.36 46.95 30.72
C VAL A 49 -8.62 45.97 29.58
N MET A 50 -7.56 45.52 28.89
CA MET A 50 -7.65 44.46 27.90
C MET A 50 -7.94 43.10 28.54
N GLU A 51 -8.71 42.26 27.84
CA GLU A 51 -8.90 40.87 28.24
C GLU A 51 -7.56 40.13 28.24
N GLU A 52 -7.38 39.17 29.16
CA GLU A 52 -6.16 38.38 29.26
C GLU A 52 -5.78 37.78 27.88
N PRO A 53 -4.50 37.83 27.48
CA PRO A 53 -4.08 37.45 26.13
C PRO A 53 -4.44 35.99 25.79
N GLU A 54 -4.50 35.12 26.79
CA GLU A 54 -4.92 33.72 26.66
C GLU A 54 -6.42 33.59 26.34
N LYS A 55 -7.27 34.36 27.03
CA LYS A 55 -8.73 34.37 26.80
C LYS A 55 -9.10 35.02 25.48
N ALA A 56 -8.40 36.10 25.11
CA ALA A 56 -8.55 36.74 23.81
C ALA A 56 -8.19 35.77 22.67
N ALA A 57 -7.06 35.07 22.78
CA ALA A 57 -6.67 34.06 21.80
C ALA A 57 -7.65 32.87 21.75
N GLU A 58 -8.17 32.43 22.90
CA GLU A 58 -9.16 31.34 22.95
C GLU A 58 -10.46 31.70 22.22
N LYS A 59 -10.95 32.93 22.38
CA LYS A 59 -12.14 33.41 21.64
C LYS A 59 -11.91 33.39 20.13
N ILE A 60 -10.75 33.88 19.68
CA ILE A 60 -10.38 33.86 18.26
C ILE A 60 -10.37 32.41 17.73
N LEU A 61 -9.79 31.48 18.48
CA LEU A 61 -9.73 30.07 18.11
C LEU A 61 -11.12 29.38 18.12
N GLN A 62 -12.01 29.76 19.02
CA GLN A 62 -13.38 29.22 19.09
C GLN A 62 -14.28 29.72 17.95
N GLU A 63 -14.06 30.95 17.46
CA GLU A 63 -14.84 31.53 16.35
C GLU A 63 -14.39 31.00 14.98
N LEU A 64 -13.20 30.40 14.89
CA LEU A 64 -12.65 29.85 13.66
C LEU A 64 -13.25 28.47 13.31
N PRO A 65 -13.69 28.24 12.06
CA PRO A 65 -14.20 26.95 11.64
C PRO A 65 -13.08 25.88 11.65
N LEU A 66 -13.36 24.69 12.19
CA LEU A 66 -12.42 23.56 12.36
C LEU A 66 -11.49 23.27 11.15
N PRO A 67 -11.94 23.35 9.88
CA PRO A 67 -11.07 23.14 8.73
C PRO A 67 -9.93 24.17 8.61
N ARG A 68 -10.10 25.38 9.15
CA ARG A 68 -9.07 26.43 9.15
C ARG A 68 -8.02 26.21 10.23
N LEU A 69 -8.44 25.76 11.42
CA LEU A 69 -7.52 25.34 12.49
C LEU A 69 -6.63 24.16 12.09
N MET A 70 -7.13 23.31 11.18
CA MET A 70 -6.38 22.15 10.65
C MET A 70 -5.56 22.48 9.40
N ARG A 71 -5.65 23.71 8.86
CA ARG A 71 -4.91 24.12 7.67
C ARG A 71 -3.47 24.49 8.06
N ARG A 72 -2.70 23.49 8.47
CA ARG A 72 -1.24 23.59 8.41
C ARG A 72 -0.87 23.60 6.94
N GLU A 73 -0.35 24.73 6.46
CA GLU A 73 0.37 24.73 5.20
C GLU A 73 1.47 23.66 5.27
N PRO A 74 1.65 22.83 4.23
CA PRO A 74 2.73 21.86 4.21
C PRO A 74 4.06 22.60 4.09
N ASP A 75 4.60 23.07 5.22
CA ASP A 75 5.92 23.70 5.36
C ASP A 75 7.04 22.66 5.32
N LYS A 76 7.03 21.86 4.27
CA LYS A 76 8.19 21.05 3.91
C LYS A 76 8.51 21.31 2.46
N LYS A 77 9.26 22.38 2.21
CA LYS A 77 10.03 22.52 0.98
C LYS A 77 11.13 21.45 1.06
N TRP A 78 11.00 20.39 0.27
CA TRP A 78 11.99 19.32 0.23
C TRP A 78 13.34 19.94 -0.13
N GLY A 79 14.33 19.77 0.73
CA GLY A 79 15.68 20.23 0.49
C GLY A 79 16.29 19.47 -0.68
N TRP A 80 17.14 20.13 -1.45
CA TRP A 80 17.90 19.55 -2.56
C TRP A 80 18.61 18.22 -2.22
N LYS A 81 18.95 18.00 -0.95
CA LYS A 81 19.51 16.74 -0.43
C LYS A 81 18.54 15.57 -0.48
N GLU A 82 17.25 15.77 -0.20
CA GLU A 82 16.24 14.71 -0.29
C GLU A 82 15.94 14.34 -1.75
N TYR A 83 16.00 15.32 -2.66
CA TYR A 83 15.90 15.08 -4.10
C TYR A 83 17.10 14.29 -4.62
N LEU A 84 18.33 14.68 -4.22
CA LEU A 84 19.55 13.96 -4.59
C LEU A 84 19.57 12.53 -4.03
N LEU A 85 19.10 12.33 -2.79
CA LEU A 85 19.01 11.00 -2.18
C LEU A 85 18.00 10.11 -2.94
N THR A 86 16.86 10.67 -3.33
CA THR A 86 15.86 9.94 -4.12
C THR A 86 16.39 9.60 -5.51
N VAL A 87 17.12 10.50 -6.15
CA VAL A 87 17.76 10.25 -7.46
C VAL A 87 18.89 9.22 -7.35
N LEU A 88 19.67 9.21 -6.26
CA LEU A 88 20.70 8.21 -6.02
C LEU A 88 20.11 6.82 -5.75
N LEU A 89 18.94 6.76 -5.10
CA LEU A 89 18.19 5.52 -4.89
C LEU A 89 17.25 5.18 -6.07
N ALA A 90 17.01 6.08 -7.03
CA ALA A 90 16.19 5.82 -8.22
C ALA A 90 16.60 4.55 -9.01
N PRO A 91 17.89 4.28 -9.26
CA PRO A 91 18.30 3.02 -9.89
C PRO A 91 18.01 1.77 -9.04
N PHE A 92 17.71 1.91 -7.76
CA PHE A 92 17.28 0.82 -6.87
C PHE A 92 15.75 0.62 -6.87
N TRP A 93 14.97 1.70 -6.99
CA TRP A 93 13.50 1.61 -7.03
C TRP A 93 12.97 0.94 -8.29
N ILE A 94 13.57 1.22 -9.46
CA ILE A 94 13.15 0.64 -10.75
C ILE A 94 13.24 -0.91 -10.75
N PRO A 95 14.38 -1.54 -10.43
CA PRO A 95 14.47 -3.00 -10.40
C PRO A 95 13.60 -3.61 -9.29
N MET A 96 13.43 -2.93 -8.15
CA MET A 96 12.56 -3.41 -7.08
C MET A 96 11.09 -3.44 -7.53
N PHE A 97 10.64 -2.40 -8.23
CA PHE A 97 9.29 -2.36 -8.79
C PHE A 97 9.08 -3.43 -9.87
N LEU A 98 10.07 -3.62 -10.75
CA LEU A 98 10.04 -4.68 -11.78
C LEU A 98 9.99 -6.08 -11.15
N LEU A 99 10.70 -6.32 -10.04
CA LEU A 99 10.64 -7.59 -9.33
C LEU A 99 9.24 -7.86 -8.77
N VAL A 100 8.62 -6.87 -8.13
CA VAL A 100 7.25 -6.99 -7.60
C VAL A 100 6.26 -7.22 -8.73
N LEU A 101 6.37 -6.47 -9.82
CA LEU A 101 5.53 -6.63 -10.99
C LEU A 101 5.69 -8.02 -11.62
N GLY A 102 6.92 -8.50 -11.76
CA GLY A 102 7.23 -9.85 -12.25
C GLY A 102 6.64 -10.96 -11.37
N LEU A 103 6.69 -10.78 -10.04
CA LEU A 103 6.04 -11.70 -9.09
C LEU A 103 4.53 -11.74 -9.28
N ILE A 104 3.88 -10.59 -9.43
CA ILE A 104 2.42 -10.50 -9.63
C ILE A 104 2.04 -11.16 -10.96
N ILE A 105 2.74 -10.83 -12.05
CA ILE A 105 2.49 -11.43 -13.37
C ILE A 105 2.72 -12.94 -13.32
N GLY A 106 3.80 -13.40 -12.66
CA GLY A 106 4.08 -14.82 -12.48
C GLY A 106 2.98 -15.54 -11.70
N MET A 107 2.46 -14.91 -10.65
CA MET A 107 1.35 -15.46 -9.85
C MET A 107 0.06 -15.55 -10.66
N LEU A 108 -0.28 -14.52 -11.43
CA LEU A 108 -1.43 -14.53 -12.34
C LEU A 108 -1.26 -15.60 -13.44
N GLY A 109 -0.08 -15.68 -14.05
CA GLY A 109 0.26 -16.69 -15.04
C GLY A 109 0.15 -18.11 -14.49
N MET A 110 0.52 -18.32 -13.24
CA MET A 110 0.35 -19.60 -12.55
C MET A 110 -1.13 -19.96 -12.39
N ILE A 111 -1.97 -19.02 -11.94
CA ILE A 111 -3.41 -19.27 -11.80
C ILE A 111 -4.03 -19.60 -13.15
N VAL A 112 -3.72 -18.82 -14.18
CA VAL A 112 -4.20 -19.06 -15.55
C VAL A 112 -3.70 -20.39 -16.08
N GLY A 113 -2.45 -20.76 -15.81
CA GLY A 113 -1.86 -22.04 -16.21
C GLY A 113 -2.53 -23.24 -15.55
N ILE A 114 -2.87 -23.14 -14.25
CA ILE A 114 -3.61 -24.17 -13.51
C ILE A 114 -5.01 -24.32 -14.10
N LEU A 115 -5.73 -23.21 -14.30
CA LEU A 115 -7.08 -23.23 -14.88
C LEU A 115 -7.07 -23.78 -16.31
N GLY A 116 -6.12 -23.34 -17.13
CA GLY A 116 -5.94 -23.82 -18.50
C GLY A 116 -5.57 -25.29 -18.56
N GLY A 117 -4.72 -25.78 -17.64
CA GLY A 117 -4.37 -27.19 -17.52
C GLY A 117 -5.59 -28.06 -17.18
N VAL A 118 -6.40 -27.64 -16.21
CA VAL A 118 -7.64 -28.35 -15.83
C VAL A 118 -8.65 -28.32 -16.99
N ALA A 119 -8.85 -27.18 -17.63
CA ALA A 119 -9.74 -27.06 -18.79
C ALA A 119 -9.28 -27.96 -19.95
N GLY A 120 -7.98 -27.98 -20.24
CA GLY A 120 -7.38 -28.85 -21.25
C GLY A 120 -7.58 -30.34 -20.92
N MET A 121 -7.46 -30.73 -19.65
CA MET A 121 -7.73 -32.11 -19.22
C MET A 121 -9.20 -32.49 -19.41
N ILE A 122 -10.15 -31.61 -19.11
CA ILE A 122 -11.58 -31.86 -19.30
C ILE A 122 -11.91 -32.03 -20.79
N VAL A 123 -11.43 -31.11 -21.63
CA VAL A 123 -11.64 -31.18 -23.08
C VAL A 123 -10.97 -32.42 -23.67
N GLY A 124 -9.75 -32.73 -23.24
CA GLY A 124 -9.01 -33.92 -23.67
C GLY A 124 -9.71 -35.23 -23.27
N ALA A 125 -10.22 -35.31 -22.05
CA ALA A 125 -11.00 -36.46 -21.58
C ALA A 125 -12.31 -36.61 -22.37
N GLY A 126 -13.03 -35.51 -22.61
CA GLY A 126 -14.23 -35.50 -23.44
C GLY A 126 -13.96 -36.00 -24.86
N GLY A 127 -12.92 -35.46 -25.51
CA GLY A 127 -12.51 -35.89 -26.85
C GLY A 127 -12.10 -37.36 -26.91
N ALA A 128 -11.37 -37.86 -25.91
CA ALA A 128 -10.99 -39.26 -25.84
C ALA A 128 -12.21 -40.20 -25.69
N ILE A 129 -13.20 -39.82 -24.87
CA ILE A 129 -14.45 -40.57 -24.71
C ILE A 129 -15.23 -40.59 -26.03
N THR A 130 -15.39 -39.45 -26.69
CA THR A 130 -16.11 -39.37 -27.97
C THR A 130 -15.42 -40.20 -29.06
N ALA A 131 -14.08 -40.14 -29.15
CA ALA A 131 -13.30 -40.94 -30.09
C ALA A 131 -13.43 -42.44 -29.80
N PHE A 132 -13.44 -42.84 -28.54
CA PHE A 132 -13.66 -44.22 -28.14
C PHE A 132 -15.07 -44.71 -28.54
N LEU A 133 -16.12 -43.95 -28.22
CA LEU A 133 -17.49 -44.32 -28.56
C LEU A 133 -17.69 -44.45 -30.09
N TYR A 134 -17.13 -43.51 -30.86
CA TYR A 134 -17.19 -43.54 -32.32
C TYR A 134 -16.46 -44.76 -32.92
N THR A 135 -15.23 -45.03 -32.46
CA THR A 135 -14.44 -46.17 -32.97
C THR A 135 -15.04 -47.51 -32.56
N ALA A 136 -15.57 -47.61 -31.34
CA ALA A 136 -16.29 -48.80 -30.85
C ALA A 136 -17.56 -49.07 -31.65
N PHE A 137 -18.33 -48.03 -32.02
CA PHE A 137 -19.56 -48.16 -32.81
C PHE A 137 -19.30 -48.63 -34.24
N ILE A 138 -18.30 -48.07 -34.93
CA ILE A 138 -17.99 -48.46 -36.31
C ILE A 138 -17.42 -49.88 -36.41
N HIS A 139 -16.64 -50.31 -35.42
CA HIS A 139 -15.91 -51.59 -35.49
C HIS A 139 -16.54 -52.72 -34.67
N MET A 140 -17.83 -52.61 -34.31
CA MET A 140 -18.52 -53.64 -33.50
C MET A 140 -18.46 -55.05 -34.09
N ALA A 141 -18.41 -55.17 -35.43
CA ALA A 141 -18.30 -56.47 -36.11
C ALA A 141 -16.86 -57.02 -36.20
N ASN A 142 -15.85 -56.17 -35.98
CA ASN A 142 -14.44 -56.51 -36.14
C ASN A 142 -13.74 -56.64 -34.79
N LEU A 143 -13.75 -57.87 -34.24
CA LEU A 143 -13.22 -58.20 -32.92
C LEU A 143 -11.79 -57.65 -32.65
N PRO A 144 -10.81 -57.75 -33.58
CA PRO A 144 -9.46 -57.26 -33.32
C PRO A 144 -9.38 -55.73 -33.16
N LEU A 145 -10.11 -54.99 -33.99
CA LEU A 145 -10.14 -53.52 -33.95
C LEU A 145 -10.89 -53.00 -32.73
N PHE A 146 -11.95 -53.70 -32.31
CA PHE A 146 -12.67 -53.40 -31.08
C PHE A 146 -11.81 -53.61 -29.81
N LEU A 147 -11.03 -54.70 -29.76
CA LEU A 147 -10.10 -54.96 -28.66
C LEU A 147 -8.96 -53.92 -28.60
N LEU A 148 -8.46 -53.48 -29.75
CA LEU A 148 -7.45 -52.43 -29.81
C LEU A 148 -8.01 -51.07 -29.36
N ALA A 149 -9.24 -50.72 -29.76
CA ALA A 149 -9.91 -49.50 -29.33
C ALA A 149 -10.13 -49.47 -27.80
N THR A 150 -10.63 -50.56 -27.21
CA THR A 150 -10.80 -50.69 -25.76
C THR A 150 -9.48 -50.66 -24.99
N GLY A 151 -8.43 -51.34 -25.49
CA GLY A 151 -7.08 -51.26 -24.91
C GLY A 151 -6.50 -49.85 -24.93
N SER A 152 -6.64 -49.14 -26.05
CA SER A 152 -6.16 -47.75 -26.18
C SER A 152 -6.92 -46.77 -25.27
N ALA A 153 -8.21 -47.00 -25.04
CA ALA A 153 -9.03 -46.20 -24.13
C ALA A 153 -8.59 -46.39 -22.67
N VAL A 154 -8.40 -47.63 -22.22
CA VAL A 154 -7.90 -47.93 -20.87
C VAL A 154 -6.50 -47.33 -20.66
N PHE A 155 -5.64 -47.43 -21.67
CA PHE A 155 -4.30 -46.83 -21.62
C PHE A 155 -4.36 -45.30 -21.51
N SER A 156 -5.26 -44.66 -22.27
CA SER A 156 -5.47 -43.21 -22.23
C SER A 156 -6.02 -42.74 -20.89
N VAL A 157 -6.95 -43.50 -20.28
CA VAL A 157 -7.44 -43.24 -18.91
C VAL A 157 -6.31 -43.39 -17.88
N GLY A 158 -5.45 -44.38 -18.04
CA GLY A 158 -4.26 -44.55 -17.20
C GLY A 158 -3.31 -43.34 -17.28
N ILE A 159 -3.07 -42.82 -18.48
CA ILE A 159 -2.26 -41.61 -18.67
C ILE A 159 -2.94 -40.38 -18.04
N LEU A 160 -4.25 -40.22 -18.21
CA LEU A 160 -5.00 -39.12 -17.60
C LEU A 160 -4.88 -39.12 -16.08
N LEU A 161 -5.00 -40.28 -15.44
CA LEU A 161 -4.84 -40.43 -13.99
C LEU A 161 -3.41 -40.08 -13.54
N LEU A 162 -2.38 -40.54 -14.26
CA LEU A 162 -0.99 -40.17 -13.96
C LEU A 162 -0.76 -38.67 -14.08
N LEU A 163 -1.30 -38.03 -15.13
CA LEU A 163 -1.21 -36.59 -15.32
C LEU A 163 -1.94 -35.82 -14.22
N LEU A 164 -3.11 -36.28 -13.77
CA LEU A 164 -3.84 -35.69 -12.64
C LEU A 164 -3.05 -35.81 -11.32
N ILE A 165 -2.45 -36.96 -11.06
CA ILE A 165 -1.60 -37.17 -9.88
C ILE A 165 -0.35 -36.28 -9.95
N MET A 166 0.32 -36.21 -11.11
CA MET A 166 1.46 -35.31 -11.30
C MET A 166 1.06 -33.85 -11.10
N PHE A 167 -0.06 -33.43 -11.68
CA PHE A 167 -0.57 -32.07 -11.54
C PHE A 167 -0.86 -31.73 -10.07
N TYR A 168 -1.55 -32.62 -9.34
CA TYR A 168 -1.80 -32.46 -7.92
C TYR A 168 -0.50 -32.35 -7.11
N ARG A 169 0.47 -33.25 -7.35
CA ARG A 169 1.77 -33.19 -6.65
C ARG A 169 2.55 -31.92 -6.99
N CYS A 170 2.52 -31.47 -8.25
CA CYS A 170 3.12 -30.20 -8.65
C CYS A 170 2.48 -29.05 -7.88
N THR A 171 1.15 -28.96 -7.80
CA THR A 171 0.48 -27.87 -7.07
C THR A 171 0.86 -27.83 -5.58
N ILE A 172 0.99 -28.99 -4.93
CA ILE A 172 1.44 -29.06 -3.52
C ILE A 172 2.90 -28.61 -3.37
N ILE A 173 3.81 -29.14 -4.20
CA ILE A 173 5.23 -28.79 -4.12
C ILE A 173 5.42 -27.28 -4.34
N PHE A 174 4.68 -26.70 -5.29
CA PHE A 174 4.69 -25.26 -5.51
C PHE A 174 4.09 -24.47 -4.34
N ALA A 175 3.01 -24.94 -3.72
CA ALA A 175 2.43 -24.30 -2.54
C ALA A 175 3.33 -24.36 -1.30
N ASP A 176 4.17 -25.40 -1.17
CA ASP A 176 5.13 -25.54 -0.07
C ASP A 176 6.50 -24.89 -0.34
N LEU A 177 6.80 -24.52 -1.60
CA LEU A 177 8.03 -23.84 -2.00
C LEU A 177 8.34 -22.56 -1.20
N PRO A 178 7.36 -21.67 -0.90
CA PRO A 178 7.60 -20.48 -0.09
C PRO A 178 8.07 -20.82 1.33
N ARG A 179 7.49 -21.86 1.94
CA ARG A 179 7.89 -22.32 3.28
C ARG A 179 9.33 -22.85 3.27
N HIS A 180 9.72 -23.54 2.21
CA HIS A 180 11.08 -24.04 2.04
C HIS A 180 12.09 -22.90 1.84
N ILE A 181 11.75 -21.89 1.06
CA ILE A 181 12.58 -20.69 0.84
C ILE A 181 12.78 -19.93 2.15
N ILE A 182 11.72 -19.72 2.94
CA ILE A 182 11.80 -19.01 4.23
C ILE A 182 12.70 -19.76 5.22
N THR A 183 12.55 -21.08 5.32
CA THR A 183 13.36 -21.89 6.24
C THR A 183 14.83 -21.97 5.80
N TRP A 184 15.10 -22.01 4.50
CA TRP A 184 16.45 -21.94 3.94
C TRP A 184 17.12 -20.59 4.21
N PHE A 185 16.42 -19.47 4.01
CA PHE A 185 16.92 -18.13 4.35
C PHE A 185 17.22 -18.00 5.85
N LYS A 186 16.33 -18.51 6.72
CA LYS A 186 16.57 -18.55 8.17
C LYS A 186 17.84 -19.34 8.49
N LYS A 187 18.05 -20.51 7.87
CA LYS A 187 19.27 -21.32 8.09
C LYS A 187 20.54 -20.61 7.65
N ILE A 188 20.53 -19.93 6.50
CA ILE A 188 21.69 -19.14 6.02
C ILE A 188 22.01 -17.99 6.96
N PHE A 189 20.99 -17.28 7.44
CA PHE A 189 21.19 -16.14 8.33
C PHE A 189 21.70 -16.57 9.72
N ILE A 190 21.17 -17.68 10.25
CA ILE A 190 21.62 -18.24 11.53
C ILE A 190 23.06 -18.76 11.43
N ARG A 191 23.46 -19.37 10.31
CA ARG A 191 24.83 -19.90 10.12
C ARG A 191 25.90 -18.80 10.03
N ARG A 192 25.55 -17.58 9.57
CA ARG A 192 26.48 -16.44 9.54
C ARG A 192 26.76 -15.82 10.91
N ARG A 193 25.88 -15.97 11.91
CA ARG A 193 26.06 -15.41 13.26
C ARG A 193 27.00 -16.20 14.17
N TYR A 194 27.45 -17.39 13.77
CA TYR A 194 28.34 -18.25 14.58
C TYR A 194 29.83 -18.15 14.20
N HIS A 195 30.16 -17.34 13.19
CA HIS A 195 31.54 -17.16 12.69
C HIS A 195 32.07 -15.72 12.85
N GLN A 196 31.42 -14.90 13.68
CA GLN A 196 31.98 -13.66 14.23
C GLN A 196 32.00 -13.78 15.74
#